data_AF-A0A954BSD4-F1
#
_entry.id   AF-A0A954BSD4-F1
#
_cell.length_a   1.000
_cell.length_b   1.000
_cell.length_c   1.000
_cell.angle_alpha   90.00
_cell.angle_beta   90.00
_cell.angle_gamma   90.00
#
_symmetry.space_group_name_H-M   'P 1'
#
loop_
_entity.id
_entity.type
_entity.pdbx_description
1 polymer ?
#
loop_
_entity_poly.entity_id
_entity_poly.type
_entity_poly.pdbx_seq_one_letter_code
_entity_poly.pdbx_strand_id
1 'polypeptide(L)'
;MAKKSSEVLTLDGRSLTLAQVDRFLHGGYSRVEVSARARSAVKKARRFVEKLLKQDRAVYGVNTGFGKLANVRIPDDQLGELQTNLIRSHSCGVGDPLPEHTVKLAILLRINSLVQGNSGVREEVVDAFLGMLNSEVVPFVPSKGSVGASGDLAPLAHIALNLLGEGKAYHKGKLIGAGTALKKAGLKPVKLQAKEGLALINGTQIIQAIGLVTVCGMRRWIKLCDATAALSLEALRGSDSPFDARVAEIRPHPGHALVSRNMLKMLQGSAIRESHREGDERVQDAYSLRCVPQVHGAARDGFEFVQTIFERELNAVTDNPLLFPNDGDVISAGNFHGQPLSQALDFLAILMSELGAISERRTEQMVNPDLSNLPPFLVEGSGLNSGLMIAQVVAAALASENKVFSHPASVDSIPTSANKEDHVSMGVTAALKARTVFENLQHLVSIELLAGRLALDYHKPLKGGKKVEQIADALRKQVKPLKRDRVLHEDFAKIRDLVNSGALDSVLAILE
;
A
#
# COMPACT_ATOMS: atom_id res chain seq x y z
N MET A 1 13.31 -17.74 -14.15
CA MET A 1 12.20 -17.05 -14.85
C MET A 1 10.90 -17.60 -14.30
N ALA A 2 10.15 -16.80 -13.54
CA ALA A 2 8.83 -17.22 -13.06
C ALA A 2 7.91 -17.51 -14.26
N LYS A 3 7.20 -18.63 -14.23
CA LYS A 3 6.22 -19.02 -15.25
C LYS A 3 5.17 -17.89 -15.31
N LYS A 4 5.02 -17.19 -16.44
CA LYS A 4 3.97 -16.18 -16.60
C LYS A 4 2.62 -16.87 -16.32
N SER A 5 1.86 -16.35 -15.36
CA SER A 5 0.51 -16.84 -15.05
C SER A 5 -0.33 -16.84 -16.33
N SER A 6 -1.17 -17.86 -16.54
CA SER A 6 -2.12 -17.89 -17.67
C SER A 6 -3.47 -17.25 -17.32
N GLU A 7 -3.66 -16.81 -16.08
CA GLU A 7 -4.93 -16.28 -15.61
C GLU A 7 -5.18 -14.86 -16.13
N VAL A 8 -6.45 -14.51 -16.36
CA VAL A 8 -6.89 -13.19 -16.84
C VAL A 8 -7.65 -12.50 -15.72
N LEU A 9 -7.32 -11.24 -15.43
CA LEU A 9 -8.12 -10.41 -14.53
C LEU A 9 -9.20 -9.68 -15.34
N THR A 10 -10.47 -10.00 -15.10
CA THR A 10 -11.60 -9.35 -15.78
C THR A 10 -12.20 -8.27 -14.90
N LEU A 11 -12.18 -7.02 -15.37
CA LEU A 11 -12.81 -5.89 -14.70
C LEU A 11 -14.26 -5.73 -15.15
N ASP A 12 -15.16 -5.57 -14.19
CA ASP A 12 -16.57 -5.24 -14.40
C ASP A 12 -16.98 -3.90 -13.79
N GLY A 13 -16.03 -3.22 -13.14
CA GLY A 13 -16.20 -1.97 -12.44
C GLY A 13 -16.73 -2.09 -11.01
N ARG A 14 -17.06 -3.28 -10.52
CA ARG A 14 -17.84 -3.45 -9.28
C ARG A 14 -17.37 -4.56 -8.35
N SER A 15 -16.59 -5.52 -8.83
CA SER A 15 -16.21 -6.72 -8.06
C SER A 15 -14.71 -6.89 -7.85
N LEU A 16 -13.90 -5.83 -8.05
CA LEU A 16 -12.47 -5.90 -7.78
C LEU A 16 -12.22 -6.03 -6.27
N THR A 17 -11.41 -7.02 -5.87
CA THR A 17 -11.11 -7.32 -4.46
C THR A 17 -9.66 -7.02 -4.10
N LEU A 18 -9.38 -6.81 -2.80
CA LEU A 18 -8.00 -6.68 -2.29
C LEU A 18 -7.12 -7.89 -2.64
N ALA A 19 -7.69 -9.09 -2.69
CA ALA A 19 -6.95 -10.31 -3.08
C ALA A 19 -6.55 -10.28 -4.56
N GLN A 20 -7.42 -9.84 -5.45
CA GLN A 20 -7.07 -9.68 -6.87
C GLN A 20 -6.04 -8.57 -7.08
N VAL A 21 -6.14 -7.46 -6.33
CA VAL A 21 -5.14 -6.38 -6.36
C VAL A 21 -3.77 -6.88 -5.89
N ASP A 22 -3.72 -7.61 -4.78
CA ASP A 22 -2.47 -8.19 -4.28
C ASP A 22 -1.84 -9.15 -5.32
N ARG A 23 -2.65 -10.03 -5.91
CA ARG A 23 -2.21 -10.90 -7.00
C ARG A 23 -1.72 -10.11 -8.22
N PHE A 24 -2.40 -9.03 -8.59
CA PHE A 24 -1.98 -8.16 -9.68
C PHE A 24 -0.61 -7.52 -9.43
N LEU A 25 -0.38 -6.99 -8.23
CA LEU A 25 0.90 -6.41 -7.81
C LEU A 25 2.06 -7.41 -7.90
N HIS A 26 1.79 -8.70 -7.69
CA HIS A 26 2.78 -9.78 -7.74
C HIS A 26 2.81 -10.54 -9.09
N GLY A 27 2.19 -9.99 -10.15
CA GLY A 27 2.25 -10.58 -11.49
C GLY A 27 1.42 -11.88 -11.65
N GLY A 28 0.39 -12.04 -10.83
CA GLY A 28 -0.50 -13.21 -10.81
C GLY A 28 -1.43 -13.34 -12.02
N TYR A 29 -1.42 -12.39 -12.95
CA TYR A 29 -2.26 -12.36 -14.16
C TYR A 29 -1.42 -12.14 -15.43
N SER A 30 -1.78 -12.83 -16.51
CA SER A 30 -1.19 -12.66 -17.85
C SER A 30 -1.59 -11.33 -18.50
N ARG A 31 -2.84 -10.93 -18.31
CA ARG A 31 -3.47 -9.77 -18.92
C ARG A 31 -4.70 -9.34 -18.14
N VAL A 32 -5.12 -8.12 -18.37
CA VAL A 32 -6.36 -7.52 -17.87
C VAL A 32 -7.33 -7.37 -19.04
N GLU A 33 -8.61 -7.67 -18.80
CA GLU A 33 -9.71 -7.50 -19.73
C GLU A 33 -10.90 -6.80 -19.06
N VAL A 34 -11.86 -6.35 -19.86
CA VAL A 34 -13.11 -5.74 -19.38
C VAL A 34 -14.28 -6.59 -19.83
N SER A 35 -15.20 -6.87 -18.91
CA SER A 35 -16.39 -7.68 -19.18
C SER A 35 -17.30 -7.06 -20.25
N ALA A 36 -18.05 -7.90 -20.97
CA ALA A 36 -19.01 -7.44 -21.97
C ALA A 36 -20.09 -6.51 -21.39
N ARG A 37 -20.51 -6.78 -20.14
CA ARG A 37 -21.46 -5.93 -19.40
C ARG A 37 -20.90 -4.52 -19.20
N ALA A 38 -19.66 -4.41 -18.72
CA ALA A 38 -19.02 -3.13 -18.46
C ALA A 38 -18.76 -2.35 -19.76
N ARG A 39 -18.35 -3.03 -20.83
CA ARG A 39 -18.29 -2.44 -22.19
C ARG A 39 -19.62 -1.85 -22.64
N SER A 40 -20.73 -2.58 -22.42
CA SER A 40 -22.08 -2.07 -22.74
C SER A 40 -22.43 -0.80 -21.94
N ALA A 41 -22.04 -0.75 -20.66
CA ALA A 41 -22.23 0.42 -19.81
C ALA A 41 -21.45 1.64 -20.34
N VAL A 42 -20.18 1.48 -20.73
CA VAL A 42 -19.36 2.54 -21.35
C VAL A 42 -20.02 3.06 -22.63
N LYS A 43 -20.42 2.17 -23.54
CA LYS A 43 -21.13 2.55 -24.79
C LYS A 43 -22.40 3.34 -24.50
N LYS A 44 -23.18 2.92 -23.50
CA LYS A 44 -24.42 3.61 -23.11
C LYS A 44 -24.14 5.02 -22.58
N ALA A 45 -23.16 5.16 -21.70
CA ALA A 45 -22.71 6.45 -21.18
C ALA A 45 -22.26 7.38 -22.31
N ARG A 46 -21.50 6.84 -23.28
CA ARG A 46 -21.00 7.63 -24.40
C ARG A 46 -22.11 8.15 -25.31
N ARG A 47 -23.07 7.29 -25.68
CA ARG A 47 -24.25 7.71 -26.45
C ARG A 47 -25.04 8.80 -25.73
N PHE A 48 -25.08 8.76 -24.40
CA PHE A 48 -25.71 9.81 -23.63
C PHE A 48 -24.96 11.14 -23.73
N VAL A 49 -23.63 11.15 -23.63
CA VAL A 49 -22.82 12.37 -23.90
C VAL A 49 -23.08 12.92 -25.30
N GLU A 50 -23.10 12.07 -26.33
CA GLU A 50 -23.37 12.48 -27.70
C GLU A 50 -24.78 13.06 -27.90
N LYS A 51 -25.77 12.57 -27.15
CA LYS A 51 -27.11 13.16 -27.12
C LYS A 51 -27.09 14.55 -26.47
N LEU A 52 -26.33 14.72 -25.38
CA LEU A 52 -26.22 16.01 -24.68
C LEU A 52 -25.55 17.08 -25.54
N LEU A 53 -24.54 16.72 -26.32
CA LEU A 53 -23.87 17.66 -27.22
C LEU A 53 -24.79 18.21 -28.32
N LYS A 54 -25.84 17.47 -28.68
CA LYS A 54 -26.86 17.94 -29.64
C LYS A 54 -27.90 18.87 -29.02
N GLN A 55 -27.88 19.06 -27.70
CA GLN A 55 -28.79 19.94 -26.99
C GLN A 55 -28.15 21.30 -26.76
N ASP A 56 -28.93 22.37 -26.78
CA ASP A 56 -28.43 23.74 -26.57
C ASP A 56 -28.22 24.09 -25.08
N ARG A 57 -27.89 23.08 -24.24
CA ARG A 57 -27.71 23.25 -22.80
C ARG A 57 -26.22 23.23 -22.43
N ALA A 58 -25.80 24.10 -21.52
CA ALA A 58 -24.46 24.03 -20.93
C ALA A 58 -24.38 22.88 -19.93
N VAL A 59 -23.35 22.03 -20.07
CA VAL A 59 -23.07 20.90 -19.17
C VAL A 59 -21.60 20.96 -18.76
N TYR A 60 -21.34 20.99 -17.45
CA TYR A 60 -20.01 21.07 -16.87
C TYR A 60 -19.07 20.00 -17.44
N GLY A 61 -17.89 20.40 -17.93
CA GLY A 61 -16.87 19.48 -18.45
C GLY A 61 -17.24 18.72 -19.73
N VAL A 62 -18.42 18.97 -20.32
CA VAL A 62 -18.85 18.42 -21.62
C VAL A 62 -18.72 19.46 -22.72
N ASN A 63 -19.34 20.64 -22.56
CA ASN A 63 -19.28 21.76 -23.52
C ASN A 63 -18.96 23.12 -22.84
N THR A 64 -18.34 23.06 -21.66
CA THR A 64 -17.93 24.22 -20.86
C THR A 64 -16.47 24.10 -20.41
N GLY A 65 -15.87 25.20 -19.94
CA GLY A 65 -14.55 25.20 -19.30
C GLY A 65 -14.53 24.49 -17.93
N PHE A 66 -13.38 24.50 -17.26
CA PHE A 66 -13.16 23.81 -15.98
C PHE A 66 -12.87 24.78 -14.82
N GLY A 67 -13.13 24.38 -13.59
CA GLY A 67 -12.87 25.19 -12.40
C GLY A 67 -13.58 26.55 -12.44
N LYS A 68 -12.83 27.65 -12.36
CA LYS A 68 -13.36 29.03 -12.46
C LYS A 68 -14.06 29.31 -13.79
N LEU A 69 -13.72 28.57 -14.86
CA LEU A 69 -14.26 28.76 -16.20
C LEU A 69 -15.48 27.86 -16.50
N ALA A 70 -16.07 27.22 -15.48
CA ALA A 70 -17.22 26.33 -15.61
C ALA A 70 -18.46 26.95 -16.29
N ASN A 71 -18.57 28.29 -16.29
CA ASN A 71 -19.70 29.01 -16.88
C ASN A 71 -19.45 29.46 -18.34
N VAL A 72 -18.27 29.16 -18.91
CA VAL A 72 -17.92 29.56 -20.28
C VAL A 72 -18.21 28.41 -21.23
N ARG A 73 -19.15 28.59 -22.17
CA ARG A 73 -19.45 27.62 -23.23
C ARG A 73 -18.32 27.59 -24.26
N ILE A 74 -17.94 26.40 -24.69
CA ILE A 74 -16.88 26.17 -25.67
C ILE A 74 -17.52 25.70 -26.99
N PRO A 75 -17.09 26.26 -28.14
CA PRO A 75 -17.54 25.79 -29.45
C PRO A 75 -17.26 24.29 -29.68
N ASP A 76 -18.17 23.61 -30.37
CA ASP A 76 -18.12 22.15 -30.55
C ASP A 76 -16.84 21.67 -31.26
N ASP A 77 -16.31 22.47 -32.19
CA ASP A 77 -15.07 22.21 -32.93
C ASP A 77 -13.80 22.35 -32.07
N GLN A 78 -13.89 23.02 -30.93
CA GLN A 78 -12.78 23.23 -29.98
C GLN A 78 -12.78 22.23 -28.81
N LEU A 79 -13.83 21.40 -28.65
CA LEU A 79 -13.97 20.53 -27.48
C LEU A 79 -12.84 19.49 -27.34
N GLY A 80 -12.33 18.97 -28.47
CA GLY A 80 -11.21 18.02 -28.45
C GLY A 80 -9.88 18.67 -28.08
N GLU A 81 -9.65 19.90 -28.56
CA GLU A 81 -8.48 20.69 -28.19
C GLU A 81 -8.52 21.08 -26.71
N LEU A 82 -9.69 21.47 -26.19
CA LEU A 82 -9.91 21.74 -24.77
C LEU A 82 -9.47 20.56 -23.89
N GLN A 83 -9.85 19.32 -24.24
CA GLN A 83 -9.44 18.14 -23.48
C GLN A 83 -7.92 17.92 -23.54
N THR A 84 -7.32 18.11 -24.71
CA THR A 84 -5.87 17.96 -24.90
C THR A 84 -5.10 18.99 -24.06
N ASN A 85 -5.54 20.24 -24.09
CA ASN A 85 -4.93 21.33 -23.32
C ASN A 85 -5.13 21.14 -21.81
N LEU A 86 -6.26 20.56 -21.38
CA LEU A 86 -6.48 20.17 -19.99
C LEU A 86 -5.40 19.18 -19.54
N ILE A 87 -5.19 18.09 -20.27
CA ILE A 87 -4.17 17.09 -19.91
C ILE A 87 -2.77 17.70 -19.85
N ARG A 88 -2.38 18.51 -20.83
CA ARG A 88 -1.07 19.16 -20.87
C ARG A 88 -0.86 20.11 -19.70
N SER A 89 -1.80 21.02 -19.46
CA SER A 89 -1.70 22.02 -18.38
C SER A 89 -1.68 21.37 -16.98
N HIS A 90 -2.38 20.26 -16.81
CA HIS A 90 -2.46 19.56 -15.53
C HIS A 90 -1.28 18.60 -15.31
N SER A 91 -0.47 18.29 -16.33
CA SER A 91 0.71 17.43 -16.21
C SER A 91 1.90 18.17 -15.57
N CYS A 92 1.69 18.72 -14.37
CA CYS A 92 2.62 19.61 -13.67
C CYS A 92 3.16 19.03 -12.34
N GLY A 93 2.95 17.74 -12.09
CA GLY A 93 3.53 17.05 -10.92
C GLY A 93 5.07 17.12 -10.87
N VAL A 94 5.63 17.00 -9.66
CA VAL A 94 7.08 17.11 -9.38
C VAL A 94 7.57 16.01 -8.43
N GLY A 95 8.88 15.94 -8.20
CA GLY A 95 9.51 14.96 -7.30
C GLY A 95 9.88 13.64 -7.99
N ASP A 96 10.37 12.70 -7.20
CA ASP A 96 10.81 11.40 -7.69
C ASP A 96 9.65 10.61 -8.30
N PRO A 97 9.90 9.75 -9.31
CA PRO A 97 8.86 8.98 -9.95
C PRO A 97 8.21 7.98 -8.99
N LEU A 98 6.88 7.87 -9.07
CA LEU A 98 6.17 6.73 -8.50
C LEU A 98 6.69 5.42 -9.11
N PRO A 99 6.80 4.34 -8.32
CA PRO A 99 7.23 3.05 -8.85
C PRO A 99 6.29 2.53 -9.94
N GLU A 100 6.86 1.80 -10.90
CA GLU A 100 6.10 1.30 -12.06
C GLU A 100 4.89 0.46 -11.66
N HIS A 101 5.00 -0.38 -10.63
CA HIS A 101 3.88 -1.20 -10.16
C HIS A 101 2.73 -0.36 -9.56
N THR A 102 3.05 0.76 -8.89
CA THR A 102 2.05 1.71 -8.37
C THR A 102 1.32 2.39 -9.53
N VAL A 103 2.04 2.81 -10.56
CA VAL A 103 1.43 3.44 -11.75
C VAL A 103 0.56 2.44 -12.53
N LYS A 104 1.02 1.19 -12.71
CA LYS A 104 0.21 0.12 -13.30
C LYS A 104 -1.09 -0.10 -12.52
N LEU A 105 -1.03 -0.08 -11.18
CA LEU A 105 -2.21 -0.19 -10.33
C LEU A 105 -3.14 1.02 -10.48
N ALA A 106 -2.62 2.24 -10.56
CA ALA A 106 -3.44 3.43 -10.81
C ALA A 106 -4.19 3.35 -12.14
N ILE A 107 -3.54 2.84 -13.21
CA ILE A 107 -4.19 2.58 -14.51
C ILE A 107 -5.29 1.53 -14.36
N LEU A 108 -5.02 0.41 -13.68
CA LEU A 108 -6.01 -0.64 -13.42
C LEU A 108 -7.26 -0.09 -12.73
N LEU A 109 -7.06 0.68 -11.66
CA LEU A 109 -8.15 1.29 -10.87
C LEU A 109 -8.91 2.33 -11.69
N ARG A 110 -8.21 3.10 -12.55
CA ARG A 110 -8.87 4.07 -13.43
C ARG A 110 -9.75 3.37 -14.45
N ILE A 111 -9.27 2.29 -15.06
CA ILE A 111 -10.09 1.45 -15.94
C ILE A 111 -11.32 0.94 -15.17
N ASN A 112 -11.14 0.37 -13.98
CA ASN A 112 -12.24 -0.18 -13.17
C ASN A 112 -13.31 0.88 -12.88
N SER A 113 -12.92 2.11 -12.52
CA SER A 113 -13.87 3.21 -12.28
C SER A 113 -14.58 3.65 -13.56
N LEU A 114 -13.85 3.83 -14.66
CA LEU A 114 -14.40 4.27 -15.96
C LEU A 114 -15.45 3.30 -16.52
N VAL A 115 -15.21 1.99 -16.37
CA VAL A 115 -16.06 0.97 -17.00
C VAL A 115 -17.40 0.75 -16.29
N GLN A 116 -17.64 1.42 -15.16
CA GLN A 116 -18.96 1.45 -14.52
C GLN A 116 -20.01 2.18 -15.38
N GLY A 117 -19.58 3.03 -16.32
CA GLY A 117 -20.49 3.70 -17.26
C GLY A 117 -21.09 5.01 -16.75
N ASN A 118 -20.45 5.66 -15.80
CA ASN A 118 -20.88 6.97 -15.27
C ASN A 118 -19.96 8.12 -15.73
N SER A 119 -18.88 7.83 -16.47
CA SER A 119 -17.87 8.82 -16.88
C SER A 119 -17.95 9.29 -18.33
N GLY A 120 -18.61 8.55 -19.23
CA GLY A 120 -18.88 9.01 -20.61
C GLY A 120 -17.70 8.98 -21.58
N VAL A 121 -16.64 8.24 -21.26
CA VAL A 121 -15.51 7.99 -22.18
C VAL A 121 -15.90 7.04 -23.31
N ARG A 122 -15.19 7.08 -24.44
CA ARG A 122 -15.30 6.05 -25.48
C ARG A 122 -14.59 4.77 -25.08
N GLU A 123 -15.01 3.64 -25.67
CA GLU A 123 -14.30 2.37 -25.50
C GLU A 123 -12.84 2.42 -25.96
N GLU A 124 -12.55 3.19 -27.02
CA GLU A 124 -11.20 3.37 -27.54
C GLU A 124 -10.22 3.85 -26.44
N VAL A 125 -10.70 4.72 -25.53
CA VAL A 125 -9.90 5.20 -24.40
C VAL A 125 -9.63 4.08 -23.38
N VAL A 126 -10.65 3.27 -23.09
CA VAL A 126 -10.51 2.10 -22.21
C VAL A 126 -9.55 1.08 -22.81
N ASP A 127 -9.68 0.81 -24.11
CA ASP A 127 -8.82 -0.13 -24.84
C ASP A 127 -7.37 0.37 -24.94
N ALA A 128 -7.15 1.68 -25.04
CA ALA A 128 -5.81 2.26 -25.01
C ALA A 128 -5.12 2.07 -23.65
N PHE A 129 -5.85 2.27 -22.55
CA PHE A 129 -5.31 1.96 -21.21
C PHE A 129 -5.03 0.48 -21.01
N LEU A 130 -5.96 -0.40 -21.42
CA LEU A 130 -5.73 -1.85 -21.39
C LEU A 130 -4.50 -2.22 -22.23
N GLY A 131 -4.34 -1.61 -23.41
CA GLY A 131 -3.19 -1.80 -24.29
C GLY A 131 -1.89 -1.43 -23.61
N MET A 132 -1.81 -0.25 -22.97
CA MET A 132 -0.64 0.18 -22.21
C MET A 132 -0.33 -0.78 -21.06
N LEU A 133 -1.35 -1.14 -20.27
CA LEU A 133 -1.20 -2.03 -19.11
C LEU A 133 -0.70 -3.42 -19.51
N ASN A 134 -1.31 -4.02 -20.53
CA ASN A 134 -0.99 -5.37 -21.02
C ASN A 134 0.33 -5.43 -21.81
N SER A 135 0.78 -4.30 -22.38
CA SER A 135 2.03 -4.22 -23.14
C SER A 135 3.21 -3.67 -22.32
N GLU A 136 3.04 -3.53 -21.00
CA GLU A 136 4.06 -3.01 -20.09
C GLU A 136 4.59 -1.62 -20.48
N VAL A 137 3.70 -0.75 -20.97
CA VAL A 137 3.96 0.68 -21.15
C VAL A 137 3.49 1.40 -19.90
N VAL A 138 4.43 1.87 -19.09
CA VAL A 138 4.15 2.49 -17.79
C VAL A 138 4.55 3.96 -17.82
N PRO A 139 3.60 4.89 -17.71
CA PRO A 139 3.89 6.32 -17.63
C PRO A 139 4.93 6.66 -16.55
N PHE A 140 5.82 7.60 -16.85
CA PHE A 140 6.56 8.32 -15.82
C PHE A 140 5.60 9.27 -15.10
N VAL A 141 5.45 9.10 -13.79
CA VAL A 141 4.53 9.90 -12.98
C VAL A 141 5.29 10.43 -11.77
N PRO A 142 5.50 11.75 -11.65
CA PRO A 142 6.06 12.37 -10.46
C PRO A 142 5.18 12.14 -9.22
N SER A 143 5.78 11.95 -8.06
CA SER A 143 5.07 11.57 -6.83
C SER A 143 4.35 12.71 -6.11
N LYS A 144 4.67 13.99 -6.38
CA LYS A 144 4.14 15.15 -5.65
C LYS A 144 3.34 16.09 -6.56
N GLY A 145 2.36 16.78 -5.96
CA GLY A 145 1.55 17.82 -6.63
C GLY A 145 0.03 17.59 -6.63
N SER A 146 -0.46 16.50 -6.04
CA SER A 146 -1.91 16.31 -5.81
C SER A 146 -2.30 16.72 -4.39
N VAL A 147 -3.44 17.40 -4.29
CA VAL A 147 -4.11 17.74 -3.02
C VAL A 147 -5.32 16.82 -2.74
N GLY A 148 -5.63 15.88 -3.64
CA GLY A 148 -6.72 14.91 -3.47
C GLY A 148 -8.12 15.52 -3.35
N ALA A 149 -8.39 16.61 -4.06
CA ALA A 149 -9.59 17.45 -3.87
C ALA A 149 -10.57 17.45 -5.04
N SER A 150 -10.08 17.59 -6.29
CA SER A 150 -10.81 17.36 -7.54
C SER A 150 -10.32 16.07 -8.20
N GLY A 151 -9.95 15.10 -7.35
CA GLY A 151 -9.17 13.93 -7.71
C GLY A 151 -7.66 14.22 -7.74
N ASP A 152 -6.93 13.21 -8.20
CA ASP A 152 -5.48 13.19 -8.32
C ASP A 152 -5.00 13.80 -9.63
N LEU A 153 -5.47 15.02 -9.89
CA LEU A 153 -5.38 15.71 -11.18
C LEU A 153 -4.00 15.65 -11.81
N ALA A 154 -2.96 16.14 -11.10
CA ALA A 154 -1.63 16.24 -11.67
C ALA A 154 -0.98 14.89 -12.02
N PRO A 155 -0.90 13.93 -11.09
CA PRO A 155 -0.33 12.61 -11.41
C PRO A 155 -1.20 11.79 -12.40
N LEU A 156 -2.53 11.90 -12.37
CA LEU A 156 -3.38 11.26 -13.39
C LEU A 156 -3.24 11.93 -14.76
N ALA A 157 -2.98 13.24 -14.81
CA ALA A 157 -2.68 13.93 -16.07
C ALA A 157 -1.39 13.41 -16.71
N HIS A 158 -0.33 13.14 -15.93
CA HIS A 158 0.89 12.49 -16.45
C HIS A 158 0.61 11.10 -17.04
N ILE A 159 -0.31 10.33 -16.44
CA ILE A 159 -0.79 9.05 -17.00
C ILE A 159 -1.55 9.27 -18.31
N ALA A 160 -2.50 10.21 -18.33
CA ALA A 160 -3.31 10.52 -19.49
C ALA A 160 -2.50 11.12 -20.66
N LEU A 161 -1.46 11.90 -20.35
CA LEU A 161 -0.55 12.51 -21.33
C LEU A 161 0.11 11.45 -22.23
N ASN A 162 0.40 10.28 -21.64
CA ASN A 162 0.96 9.15 -22.37
C ASN A 162 -0.03 8.56 -23.39
N LEU A 163 -1.34 8.62 -23.16
CA LEU A 163 -2.34 8.23 -24.17
C LEU A 163 -2.28 9.13 -25.41
N LEU A 164 -1.86 10.39 -25.25
CA LEU A 164 -1.66 11.34 -26.35
C LEU A 164 -0.33 11.11 -27.09
N GLY A 165 0.49 10.16 -26.62
CA GLY A 165 1.85 9.94 -27.11
C GLY A 165 2.86 10.98 -26.61
N GLU A 166 2.49 11.78 -25.61
CA GLU A 166 3.30 12.84 -25.03
C GLU A 166 3.89 12.42 -23.67
N GLY A 167 4.99 13.06 -23.25
CA GLY A 167 5.69 12.72 -22.02
C GLY A 167 6.66 11.54 -22.15
N LYS A 168 6.90 10.84 -21.04
CA LYS A 168 7.83 9.70 -20.94
C LYS A 168 7.13 8.47 -20.36
N ALA A 169 7.56 7.29 -20.79
CA ALA A 169 7.12 6.00 -20.28
C ALA A 169 8.29 5.04 -20.11
N TYR A 170 8.22 4.17 -19.12
CA TYR A 170 8.98 2.94 -19.07
C TYR A 170 8.36 1.92 -20.02
N HIS A 171 9.18 1.32 -20.87
CA HIS A 171 8.78 0.16 -21.67
C HIS A 171 9.89 -0.90 -21.57
N LYS A 172 9.56 -2.05 -20.98
CA LYS A 172 10.52 -3.12 -20.65
C LYS A 172 11.73 -2.61 -19.83
N GLY A 173 11.44 -1.80 -18.81
CA GLY A 173 12.43 -1.24 -17.87
C GLY A 173 13.26 -0.06 -18.40
N LYS A 174 13.03 0.40 -19.63
CA LYS A 174 13.74 1.57 -20.20
C LYS A 174 12.83 2.77 -20.30
N LEU A 175 13.26 3.90 -19.71
CA LEU A 175 12.57 5.18 -19.81
C LEU A 175 12.81 5.80 -21.19
N ILE A 176 11.75 5.96 -21.97
CA ILE A 176 11.77 6.52 -23.33
C ILE A 176 10.59 7.48 -23.54
N GLY A 177 10.54 8.20 -24.67
CA GLY A 177 9.39 9.05 -25.00
C GLY A 177 8.10 8.24 -25.19
N ALA A 178 6.98 8.74 -24.68
CA ALA A 178 5.70 8.03 -24.65
C ALA A 178 5.23 7.56 -26.04
N GLY A 179 5.27 8.44 -27.05
CA GLY A 179 4.93 8.06 -28.42
C GLY A 179 5.81 6.95 -29.00
N THR A 180 7.09 6.90 -28.61
CA THR A 180 7.98 5.79 -28.99
C THR A 180 7.60 4.50 -28.27
N ALA A 181 7.24 4.58 -26.98
CA ALA A 181 6.78 3.44 -26.21
C ALA A 181 5.48 2.85 -26.81
N LEU A 182 4.48 3.69 -27.08
CA LEU A 182 3.23 3.28 -27.73
C LEU A 182 3.50 2.59 -29.08
N LYS A 183 4.31 3.21 -29.94
CA LYS A 183 4.66 2.62 -31.25
C LYS A 183 5.33 1.24 -31.10
N LYS A 184 6.27 1.10 -30.16
CA LYS A 184 6.94 -0.20 -29.90
C LYS A 184 5.99 -1.26 -29.33
N ALA A 185 4.92 -0.85 -28.65
CA ALA A 185 3.87 -1.71 -28.15
C ALA A 185 2.76 -1.98 -29.19
N GLY A 186 2.85 -1.41 -30.41
CA GLY A 186 1.80 -1.54 -31.44
C GLY A 186 0.55 -0.69 -31.15
N LEU A 187 0.65 0.27 -30.24
CA LEU A 187 -0.43 1.17 -29.84
C LEU A 187 -0.34 2.51 -30.59
N LYS A 188 -1.48 3.19 -30.73
CA LYS A 188 -1.58 4.51 -31.35
C LYS A 188 -2.00 5.56 -30.32
N PRO A 189 -1.51 6.81 -30.43
CA PRO A 189 -2.03 7.91 -29.65
C PRO A 189 -3.53 8.12 -29.83
N VAL A 190 -4.22 8.46 -28.75
CA VAL A 190 -5.66 8.75 -28.72
C VAL A 190 -5.90 10.24 -28.94
N LYS A 191 -6.88 10.58 -29.77
CA LYS A 191 -7.41 11.96 -29.87
C LYS A 191 -8.63 12.08 -28.96
N LEU A 192 -8.56 12.92 -27.94
CA LEU A 192 -9.65 13.07 -26.96
C LEU A 192 -10.85 13.82 -27.53
N GLN A 193 -12.04 13.47 -27.04
CA GLN A 193 -13.31 14.13 -27.31
C GLN A 193 -13.93 14.70 -26.03
N ALA A 194 -15.00 15.47 -26.16
CA ALA A 194 -15.76 16.06 -25.05
C ALA A 194 -15.89 15.13 -23.84
N LYS A 195 -15.60 15.68 -22.65
CA LYS A 195 -15.52 15.03 -21.32
C LYS A 195 -14.33 14.11 -21.07
N GLU A 196 -13.67 13.59 -22.10
CA GLU A 196 -12.68 12.53 -21.89
C GLU A 196 -11.45 12.99 -21.11
N GLY A 197 -10.95 14.22 -21.32
CA GLY A 197 -9.81 14.74 -20.57
C GLY A 197 -10.11 14.80 -19.07
N LEU A 198 -11.26 15.36 -18.69
CA LEU A 198 -11.67 15.44 -17.28
C LEU A 198 -11.92 14.05 -16.70
N ALA A 199 -12.61 13.19 -17.44
CA ALA A 199 -12.86 11.81 -17.06
C ALA A 199 -11.59 10.95 -17.02
N LEU A 200 -10.42 11.44 -17.43
CA LEU A 200 -9.16 10.70 -17.25
C LEU A 200 -8.43 11.10 -15.96
N ILE A 201 -8.61 12.33 -15.50
CA ILE A 201 -7.81 12.91 -14.41
C ILE A 201 -8.59 13.17 -13.13
N ASN A 202 -9.91 13.11 -13.18
CA ASN A 202 -10.79 13.38 -12.05
C ASN A 202 -11.13 12.09 -11.28
N GLY A 203 -10.41 11.79 -10.20
CA GLY A 203 -10.70 10.71 -9.25
C GLY A 203 -9.52 10.36 -8.34
N THR A 204 -9.71 9.40 -7.44
CA THR A 204 -8.81 9.13 -6.30
C THR A 204 -7.76 8.04 -6.54
N GLN A 205 -7.50 7.66 -7.80
CA GLN A 205 -6.75 6.44 -8.12
C GLN A 205 -5.27 6.48 -7.75
N ILE A 206 -4.65 7.64 -7.58
CA ILE A 206 -3.23 7.73 -7.16
C ILE A 206 -3.12 7.54 -5.65
N ILE A 207 -4.01 8.16 -4.87
CA ILE A 207 -4.14 7.89 -3.42
C ILE A 207 -4.39 6.39 -3.22
N GLN A 208 -5.38 5.84 -3.93
CA GLN A 208 -5.70 4.42 -3.85
C GLN A 208 -4.50 3.54 -4.21
N ALA A 209 -3.82 3.80 -5.32
CA ALA A 209 -2.72 2.95 -5.77
C ALA A 209 -1.53 2.95 -4.80
N ILE A 210 -1.14 4.12 -4.27
CA ILE A 210 -0.06 4.21 -3.27
C ILE A 210 -0.49 3.50 -1.98
N GLY A 211 -1.73 3.75 -1.52
CA GLY A 211 -2.28 3.15 -0.33
C GLY A 211 -2.42 1.63 -0.42
N LEU A 212 -2.90 1.10 -1.54
CA LEU A 212 -3.10 -0.34 -1.75
C LEU A 212 -1.79 -1.13 -1.79
N VAL A 213 -0.68 -0.56 -2.27
CA VAL A 213 0.63 -1.19 -2.14
C VAL A 213 0.95 -1.44 -0.67
N THR A 214 0.68 -0.46 0.18
CA THR A 214 0.89 -0.54 1.62
C THR A 214 -0.11 -1.50 2.28
N VAL A 215 -1.41 -1.36 2.00
CA VAL A 215 -2.47 -2.22 2.57
C VAL A 215 -2.26 -3.68 2.19
N CYS A 216 -2.02 -4.00 0.92
CA CYS A 216 -1.75 -5.37 0.48
C CYS A 216 -0.48 -5.93 1.14
N GLY A 217 0.60 -5.16 1.17
CA GLY A 217 1.83 -5.55 1.87
C GLY A 217 1.62 -5.82 3.36
N MET A 218 0.85 -4.96 4.03
CA MET A 218 0.59 -5.06 5.46
C MET A 218 -0.16 -6.34 5.85
N ARG A 219 -1.00 -6.90 4.97
CA ARG A 219 -1.68 -8.19 5.23
C ARG A 219 -0.70 -9.33 5.55
N ARG A 220 0.48 -9.32 4.93
CA ARG A 220 1.57 -10.27 5.24
C ARG A 220 2.35 -9.83 6.46
N TRP A 221 2.75 -8.57 6.51
CA TRP A 221 3.66 -8.05 7.54
C TRP A 221 3.02 -7.98 8.93
N ILE A 222 1.71 -7.79 9.05
CA ILE A 222 1.01 -7.81 10.35
C ILE A 222 1.07 -9.19 11.01
N LYS A 223 1.00 -10.28 10.22
CA LYS A 223 1.18 -11.66 10.70
C LYS A 223 2.63 -11.91 11.11
N LEU A 224 3.57 -11.37 10.32
CA LEU A 224 4.99 -11.45 10.64
C LEU A 224 5.33 -10.71 11.93
N CYS A 225 4.67 -9.59 12.25
CA CYS A 225 4.86 -8.88 13.52
C CYS A 225 4.59 -9.81 14.71
N ASP A 226 3.47 -10.55 14.71
CA ASP A 226 3.16 -11.52 15.76
C ASP A 226 4.20 -12.65 15.82
N ALA A 227 4.57 -13.20 14.67
CA ALA A 227 5.56 -14.26 14.59
C ALA A 227 6.95 -13.82 15.08
N THR A 228 7.33 -12.57 14.78
CA THR A 228 8.57 -11.96 15.24
C THR A 228 8.53 -11.71 16.75
N ALA A 229 7.41 -11.21 17.27
CA ALA A 229 7.22 -11.03 18.70
C ALA A 229 7.31 -12.37 19.47
N ALA A 230 6.76 -13.46 18.93
CA ALA A 230 6.89 -14.79 19.51
C ALA A 230 8.35 -15.28 19.52
N LEU A 231 9.07 -15.04 18.42
CA LEU A 231 10.49 -15.35 18.33
C LEU A 231 11.32 -14.55 19.36
N SER A 232 11.05 -13.26 19.51
CA SER A 232 11.68 -12.40 20.53
C SER A 232 11.31 -12.81 21.95
N LEU A 233 10.09 -13.26 22.19
CA LEU A 233 9.67 -13.80 23.48
C LEU A 233 10.51 -15.03 23.85
N GLU A 234 10.72 -15.97 22.92
CA GLU A 234 11.56 -17.14 23.19
C GLU A 234 13.03 -16.75 23.38
N ALA A 235 13.54 -15.84 22.55
CA ALA A 235 14.89 -15.30 22.68
C ALA A 235 15.15 -14.70 24.08
N LEU A 236 14.16 -14.05 24.66
CA LEU A 236 14.24 -13.42 25.98
C LEU A 236 13.71 -14.30 27.12
N ARG A 237 13.36 -15.57 26.84
CA ARG A 237 12.72 -16.49 27.80
C ARG A 237 11.50 -15.84 28.48
N GLY A 238 10.60 -15.23 27.70
CA GLY A 238 9.39 -14.59 28.22
C GLY A 238 8.26 -15.57 28.50
N SER A 239 7.30 -15.12 29.30
CA SER A 239 6.13 -15.89 29.73
C SER A 239 5.01 -15.88 28.69
N ASP A 240 4.36 -17.04 28.52
CA ASP A 240 3.16 -17.24 27.70
C ASP A 240 1.85 -16.92 28.46
N SER A 241 1.91 -16.77 29.78
CA SER A 241 0.72 -16.52 30.62
C SER A 241 -0.11 -15.28 30.23
N PRO A 242 0.46 -14.15 29.73
CA PRO A 242 -0.34 -13.01 29.30
C PRO A 242 -1.25 -13.30 28.10
N PHE A 243 -1.03 -14.41 27.39
CA PHE A 243 -1.77 -14.79 26.18
C PHE A 243 -2.94 -15.74 26.49
N ASP A 244 -3.21 -16.03 27.76
CA ASP A 244 -4.32 -16.86 28.19
C ASP A 244 -5.66 -16.30 27.67
N ALA A 245 -6.50 -17.18 27.11
CA ALA A 245 -7.77 -16.80 26.51
C ALA A 245 -8.70 -16.08 27.50
N ARG A 246 -8.65 -16.41 28.79
CA ARG A 246 -9.46 -15.77 29.83
C ARG A 246 -9.12 -14.30 30.00
N VAL A 247 -7.85 -13.92 29.80
CA VAL A 247 -7.40 -12.52 29.84
C VAL A 247 -8.01 -11.72 28.69
N ALA A 248 -8.09 -12.31 27.50
CA ALA A 248 -8.73 -11.69 26.35
C ALA A 248 -10.26 -11.66 26.46
N GLU A 249 -10.87 -12.67 27.08
CA GLU A 249 -12.32 -12.77 27.25
C GLU A 249 -12.87 -11.64 28.15
N ILE A 250 -12.18 -11.32 29.25
CA ILE A 250 -12.62 -10.25 30.17
C ILE A 250 -12.30 -8.83 29.68
N ARG A 251 -11.54 -8.68 28.57
CA ARG A 251 -11.30 -7.41 27.88
C ARG A 251 -11.47 -7.62 26.36
N PRO A 252 -12.73 -7.62 25.87
CA PRO A 252 -13.13 -8.29 24.63
C PRO A 252 -12.84 -7.50 23.35
N HIS A 253 -11.59 -7.08 23.15
CA HIS A 253 -11.13 -6.57 21.86
C HIS A 253 -10.82 -7.75 20.92
N PRO A 254 -11.41 -7.82 19.72
CA PRO A 254 -11.21 -8.95 18.80
C PRO A 254 -9.75 -9.17 18.43
N GLY A 255 -9.01 -8.09 18.10
CA GLY A 255 -7.60 -8.14 17.78
C GLY A 255 -6.75 -8.65 18.95
N HIS A 256 -7.08 -8.29 20.19
CA HIS A 256 -6.42 -8.82 21.38
C HIS A 256 -6.55 -10.36 21.43
N ALA A 257 -7.77 -10.88 21.34
CA ALA A 257 -8.01 -12.31 21.36
C ALA A 257 -7.30 -13.04 20.20
N LEU A 258 -7.28 -12.42 19.01
CA LEU A 258 -6.62 -12.95 17.82
C LEU A 258 -5.11 -13.07 18.04
N VAL A 259 -4.45 -11.99 18.48
CA VAL A 259 -3.00 -12.02 18.72
C VAL A 259 -2.62 -13.00 19.81
N SER A 260 -3.39 -13.08 20.91
CA SER A 260 -3.15 -14.08 21.96
C SER A 260 -3.15 -15.51 21.39
N ARG A 261 -4.12 -15.85 20.52
CA ARG A 261 -4.13 -17.16 19.83
C ARG A 261 -2.92 -17.35 18.92
N ASN A 262 -2.54 -16.33 18.15
CA ASN A 262 -1.37 -16.39 17.27
C ASN A 262 -0.07 -16.65 18.05
N MET A 263 0.14 -15.94 19.16
CA MET A 263 1.30 -16.13 20.03
C MET A 263 1.36 -17.56 20.58
N LEU A 264 0.25 -18.07 21.12
CA LEU A 264 0.18 -19.45 21.62
C LEU A 264 0.44 -20.50 20.53
N LYS A 265 -0.09 -20.31 19.31
CA LYS A 265 0.19 -21.18 18.15
C LYS A 265 1.68 -21.18 17.79
N MET A 266 2.35 -20.04 17.87
CA MET A 266 3.78 -19.92 17.56
C MET A 266 4.66 -20.64 18.59
N LEU A 267 4.31 -20.52 19.87
CA LEU A 267 5.07 -21.04 21.02
C LEU A 267 4.80 -22.52 21.31
N GLN A 268 3.90 -23.16 20.57
CA GLN A 268 3.53 -24.55 20.79
C GLN A 268 4.75 -25.48 20.70
N GLY A 269 4.97 -26.26 21.77
CA GLY A 269 6.07 -27.23 21.87
C GLY A 269 7.43 -26.64 22.21
N SER A 270 7.47 -25.42 22.75
CA SER A 270 8.71 -24.75 23.15
C SER A 270 9.38 -25.40 24.36
N ALA A 271 10.56 -25.98 24.16
CA ALA A 271 11.40 -26.43 25.27
C ALA A 271 12.07 -25.24 26.00
N ILE A 272 12.27 -24.11 25.30
CA ILE A 272 12.74 -22.87 25.92
C ILE A 272 11.72 -22.40 26.96
N ARG A 273 10.42 -22.37 26.62
CA ARG A 273 9.37 -21.97 27.57
C ARG A 273 9.34 -22.87 28.81
N GLU A 274 9.39 -24.19 28.62
CA GLU A 274 9.39 -25.13 29.74
C GLU A 274 10.62 -24.99 30.65
N SER A 275 11.78 -24.59 30.13
CA SER A 275 13.01 -24.46 30.91
C SER A 275 12.98 -23.40 32.01
N HIS A 276 12.00 -22.50 31.97
CA HIS A 276 11.80 -21.42 32.95
C HIS A 276 10.32 -21.27 33.34
N ARG A 277 9.53 -22.34 33.19
CA ARG A 277 8.13 -22.32 33.64
C ARG A 277 8.03 -22.27 35.17
N GLU A 278 8.97 -22.92 35.84
CA GLU A 278 9.14 -22.92 37.29
C GLU A 278 10.51 -22.30 37.63
N GLY A 279 10.61 -21.67 38.82
CA GLY A 279 11.87 -21.12 39.32
C GLY A 279 12.39 -19.88 38.58
N ASP A 280 11.55 -19.22 37.76
CA ASP A 280 11.89 -17.94 37.17
C ASP A 280 11.78 -16.82 38.22
N GLU A 281 12.87 -16.09 38.44
CA GLU A 281 12.91 -14.96 39.38
C GLU A 281 12.05 -13.78 38.90
N ARG A 282 11.74 -13.72 37.59
CA ARG A 282 10.90 -12.67 37.01
C ARG A 282 9.44 -12.97 37.30
N VAL A 283 8.80 -12.06 38.05
CA VAL A 283 7.35 -12.12 38.29
C VAL A 283 6.55 -11.71 37.05
N GLN A 284 7.07 -10.76 36.27
CA GLN A 284 6.42 -10.26 35.05
C GLN A 284 7.46 -9.86 34.01
N ASP A 285 7.14 -10.11 32.73
CA ASP A 285 7.90 -9.55 31.62
C ASP A 285 7.64 -8.05 31.44
N ALA A 286 8.59 -7.39 30.78
CA ALA A 286 8.45 -6.04 30.29
C ALA A 286 7.29 -5.91 29.28
N TYR A 287 6.74 -4.71 29.16
CA TYR A 287 5.53 -4.47 28.36
C TYR A 287 5.69 -4.77 26.87
N SER A 288 6.88 -4.62 26.29
CA SER A 288 7.09 -4.93 24.87
C SER A 288 6.90 -6.42 24.53
N LEU A 289 6.95 -7.29 25.54
CA LEU A 289 6.64 -8.72 25.47
C LEU A 289 5.21 -9.00 25.95
N ARG A 290 4.91 -8.57 27.18
CA ARG A 290 3.63 -8.88 27.85
C ARG A 290 2.42 -8.21 27.20
N CYS A 291 2.60 -7.01 26.66
CA CYS A 291 1.53 -6.23 26.06
C CYS A 291 1.42 -6.42 24.54
N VAL A 292 2.12 -7.40 23.95
CA VAL A 292 2.00 -7.76 22.52
C VAL A 292 0.54 -7.92 22.09
N PRO A 293 -0.32 -8.66 22.83
CA PRO A 293 -1.70 -8.85 22.39
C PRO A 293 -2.50 -7.56 22.32
N GLN A 294 -2.27 -6.62 23.25
CA GLN A 294 -3.00 -5.35 23.28
C GLN A 294 -2.52 -4.40 22.19
N VAL A 295 -1.21 -4.30 21.97
CA VAL A 295 -0.63 -3.37 20.98
C VAL A 295 -0.82 -3.89 19.55
N HIS A 296 -0.46 -5.14 19.29
CA HIS A 296 -0.68 -5.75 17.97
C HIS A 296 -2.18 -5.95 17.70
N GLY A 297 -2.97 -6.22 18.74
CA GLY A 297 -4.42 -6.35 18.62
C GLY A 297 -5.10 -5.05 18.21
N ALA A 298 -4.72 -3.93 18.82
CA ALA A 298 -5.20 -2.61 18.41
C ALA A 298 -4.82 -2.29 16.94
N ALA A 299 -3.62 -2.67 16.51
CA ALA A 299 -3.20 -2.54 15.12
C ALA A 299 -4.04 -3.39 14.17
N ARG A 300 -4.47 -4.60 14.57
CA ARG A 300 -5.34 -5.47 13.76
C ARG A 300 -6.75 -4.92 13.63
N ASP A 301 -7.36 -4.50 14.73
CA ASP A 301 -8.70 -3.91 14.71
C ASP A 301 -8.71 -2.63 13.84
N GLY A 302 -7.69 -1.78 13.98
CA GLY A 302 -7.55 -0.59 13.17
C GLY A 302 -7.25 -0.89 11.69
N PHE A 303 -6.44 -1.91 11.41
CA PHE A 303 -6.13 -2.32 10.04
C PHE A 303 -7.37 -2.89 9.32
N GLU A 304 -8.21 -3.67 10.02
CA GLU A 304 -9.48 -4.14 9.49
C GLU A 304 -10.36 -2.96 9.06
N PHE A 305 -10.49 -1.93 9.90
CA PHE A 305 -11.21 -0.70 9.54
C PHE A 305 -10.64 -0.07 8.25
N VAL A 306 -9.31 0.09 8.15
CA VAL A 306 -8.67 0.65 6.95
C VAL A 306 -8.98 -0.20 5.71
N GLN A 307 -8.94 -1.53 5.81
CA GLN A 307 -9.28 -2.41 4.70
C GLN A 307 -10.71 -2.16 4.19
N THR A 308 -11.69 -1.97 5.08
CA THR A 308 -13.07 -1.71 4.66
C THR A 308 -13.22 -0.43 3.83
N ILE A 309 -12.43 0.61 4.12
CA ILE A 309 -12.44 1.86 3.34
C ILE A 309 -11.91 1.60 1.93
N PHE A 310 -10.79 0.88 1.82
CA PHE A 310 -10.22 0.55 0.51
C PHE A 310 -11.10 -0.40 -0.29
N GLU A 311 -11.74 -1.39 0.32
CA GLU A 311 -12.67 -2.31 -0.35
C GLU A 311 -13.87 -1.59 -0.98
N ARG A 312 -14.38 -0.56 -0.30
CA ARG A 312 -15.44 0.31 -0.84
C ARG A 312 -14.92 1.15 -2.00
N GLU A 313 -13.76 1.77 -1.83
CA GLU A 313 -13.19 2.69 -2.82
C GLU A 313 -12.75 1.99 -4.12
N LEU A 314 -12.27 0.73 -4.04
CA LEU A 314 -11.87 -0.09 -5.20
C LEU A 314 -12.93 -0.13 -6.32
N ASN A 315 -14.20 -0.06 -5.92
CA ASN A 315 -15.36 -0.22 -6.78
C ASN A 315 -16.21 1.06 -6.84
N ALA A 316 -15.64 2.22 -6.49
CA ALA A 316 -16.30 3.51 -6.53
C ALA A 316 -16.14 4.24 -7.88
N VAL A 317 -17.14 5.05 -8.22
CA VAL A 317 -17.03 6.06 -9.28
C VAL A 317 -16.64 7.39 -8.64
N THR A 318 -15.42 7.83 -8.90
CA THR A 318 -14.84 9.05 -8.31
C THR A 318 -14.64 10.17 -9.34
N ASP A 319 -15.34 10.10 -10.47
CA ASP A 319 -15.34 11.13 -11.53
C ASP A 319 -16.37 12.24 -11.26
N ASN A 320 -16.27 13.35 -11.98
CA ASN A 320 -17.27 14.42 -12.02
C ASN A 320 -17.23 15.19 -13.36
N PRO A 321 -18.39 15.57 -13.93
CA PRO A 321 -19.73 15.22 -13.47
C PRO A 321 -20.08 13.76 -13.75
N LEU A 322 -21.02 13.25 -12.95
CA LEU A 322 -21.52 11.90 -13.05
C LEU A 322 -22.69 11.85 -14.04
N LEU A 323 -22.64 10.86 -14.93
CA LEU A 323 -23.69 10.60 -15.90
C LEU A 323 -24.62 9.53 -15.37
N PHE A 324 -25.94 9.74 -15.51
CA PHE A 324 -26.98 8.78 -15.20
C PHE A 324 -27.82 8.51 -16.46
N PRO A 325 -27.31 7.72 -17.43
CA PRO A 325 -27.97 7.53 -18.73
C PRO A 325 -29.35 6.90 -18.65
N ASN A 326 -29.66 6.15 -17.59
CA ASN A 326 -31.00 5.58 -17.38
C ASN A 326 -32.02 6.65 -17.03
N ASP A 327 -31.58 7.67 -16.29
CA ASP A 327 -32.41 8.74 -15.75
C ASP A 327 -32.39 9.98 -16.67
N GLY A 328 -31.48 9.99 -17.66
CA GLY A 328 -31.30 11.12 -18.57
C GLY A 328 -30.63 12.32 -17.90
N ASP A 329 -29.93 12.11 -16.79
CA ASP A 329 -29.44 13.17 -15.91
C ASP A 329 -27.90 13.27 -15.85
N VAL A 330 -27.42 14.46 -15.50
CA VAL A 330 -26.01 14.77 -15.25
C VAL A 330 -25.90 15.52 -13.94
N ILE A 331 -25.21 14.92 -12.98
CA ILE A 331 -25.09 15.47 -11.62
C ILE A 331 -23.63 15.88 -11.40
N SER A 332 -23.42 17.15 -11.02
CA SER A 332 -22.13 17.60 -10.48
C SER A 332 -22.07 17.25 -8.99
N ALA A 333 -21.10 16.45 -8.58
CA ALA A 333 -20.92 15.95 -7.22
C ALA A 333 -19.43 15.99 -6.79
N GLY A 334 -19.16 15.60 -5.55
CA GLY A 334 -17.82 15.62 -4.93
C GLY A 334 -17.17 14.25 -4.74
N ASN A 335 -17.57 13.21 -5.50
CA ASN A 335 -17.05 11.85 -5.31
C ASN A 335 -15.53 11.72 -5.55
N PHE A 336 -14.90 12.73 -6.14
CA PHE A 336 -13.47 12.81 -6.35
C PHE A 336 -12.66 13.15 -5.10
N HIS A 337 -13.33 13.54 -4.00
CA HIS A 337 -12.65 14.06 -2.81
C HIS A 337 -12.11 12.92 -1.95
N GLY A 338 -10.79 12.81 -1.85
CA GLY A 338 -10.09 11.67 -1.24
C GLY A 338 -10.10 11.59 0.28
N GLN A 339 -11.04 12.25 0.97
CA GLN A 339 -11.03 12.36 2.45
C GLN A 339 -11.07 10.98 3.15
N PRO A 340 -11.94 10.03 2.73
CA PRO A 340 -12.01 8.73 3.39
C PRO A 340 -10.67 7.98 3.34
N LEU A 341 -10.00 8.02 2.19
CA LEU A 341 -8.69 7.40 2.01
C LEU A 341 -7.62 8.13 2.83
N SER A 342 -7.62 9.46 2.81
CA SER A 342 -6.62 10.27 3.51
C SER A 342 -6.61 9.98 5.01
N GLN A 343 -7.79 9.98 5.65
CA GLN A 343 -7.93 9.66 7.06
C GLN A 343 -7.55 8.20 7.38
N ALA A 344 -7.98 7.25 6.53
CA ALA A 344 -7.62 5.85 6.71
C ALA A 344 -6.09 5.63 6.61
N LEU A 345 -5.41 6.36 5.73
CA LEU A 345 -3.96 6.27 5.56
C LEU A 345 -3.17 6.93 6.68
N ASP A 346 -3.62 8.08 7.20
CA ASP A 346 -3.02 8.66 8.41
C ASP A 346 -3.21 7.72 9.61
N PHE A 347 -4.39 7.12 9.76
CA PHE A 347 -4.61 6.15 10.82
C PHE A 347 -3.72 4.91 10.63
N LEU A 348 -3.59 4.39 9.41
CA LEU A 348 -2.68 3.28 9.12
C LEU A 348 -1.22 3.62 9.50
N ALA A 349 -0.76 4.84 9.22
CA ALA A 349 0.57 5.30 9.60
C ALA A 349 0.76 5.28 11.14
N ILE A 350 -0.24 5.68 11.91
CA ILE A 350 -0.20 5.59 13.39
C ILE A 350 -0.08 4.13 13.84
N LEU A 351 -0.92 3.23 13.30
CA LEU A 351 -0.92 1.81 13.69
C LEU A 351 0.43 1.13 13.39
N MET A 352 1.00 1.38 12.21
CA MET A 352 2.30 0.82 11.82
C MET A 352 3.45 1.42 12.65
N SER A 353 3.34 2.68 13.06
CA SER A 353 4.33 3.33 13.93
C SER A 353 4.39 2.66 15.30
N GLU A 354 3.24 2.31 15.89
CA GLU A 354 3.19 1.61 17.18
C GLU A 354 3.71 0.16 17.09
N LEU A 355 3.42 -0.55 16.00
CA LEU A 355 4.02 -1.87 15.72
C LEU A 355 5.56 -1.77 15.60
N GLY A 356 6.05 -0.72 14.95
CA GLY A 356 7.48 -0.46 14.83
C GLY A 356 8.13 -0.11 16.17
N ALA A 357 7.46 0.72 16.98
CA ALA A 357 7.96 1.14 18.29
C ALA A 357 8.08 -0.05 19.25
N ILE A 358 7.06 -0.92 19.33
CA ILE A 358 7.13 -2.10 20.21
C ILE A 358 8.17 -3.13 19.72
N SER A 359 8.34 -3.27 18.39
CA SER A 359 9.39 -4.09 17.77
C SER A 359 10.79 -3.61 18.15
N GLU A 360 11.00 -2.30 18.10
CA GLU A 360 12.27 -1.69 18.49
C GLU A 360 12.57 -1.91 19.99
N ARG A 361 11.56 -1.79 20.87
CA ARG A 361 11.72 -2.10 22.30
C ARG A 361 12.10 -3.56 22.58
N ARG A 362 11.64 -4.52 21.76
CA ARG A 362 12.09 -5.93 21.86
C ARG A 362 13.51 -6.11 21.33
N THR A 363 13.86 -5.40 20.26
CA THR A 363 15.24 -5.36 19.74
C THR A 363 16.21 -4.84 20.82
N GLU A 364 15.87 -3.73 21.49
CA GLU A 364 16.67 -3.17 22.58
C GLU A 364 16.88 -4.16 23.72
N GLN A 365 15.82 -4.82 24.19
CA GLN A 365 15.94 -5.84 25.22
C GLN A 365 16.90 -6.95 24.84
N MET A 366 16.83 -7.47 23.61
CA MET A 366 17.70 -8.56 23.17
C MET A 366 19.18 -8.18 23.07
N VAL A 367 19.50 -6.95 22.70
CA VAL A 367 20.91 -6.51 22.55
C VAL A 367 21.50 -5.98 23.85
N ASN A 368 20.65 -5.68 24.84
CA ASN A 368 21.05 -5.14 26.13
C ASN A 368 21.33 -6.26 27.14
N PRO A 369 22.58 -6.44 27.61
CA PRO A 369 22.93 -7.51 28.54
C PRO A 369 22.23 -7.36 29.91
N ASP A 370 21.90 -6.13 30.31
CA ASP A 370 21.23 -5.85 31.59
C ASP A 370 19.75 -6.25 31.58
N LEU A 371 19.19 -6.52 30.39
CA LEU A 371 17.78 -6.87 30.21
C LEU A 371 17.56 -8.29 29.69
N SER A 372 18.54 -8.87 28.98
CA SER A 372 18.35 -10.14 28.26
C SER A 372 18.97 -11.37 28.92
N ASN A 373 19.96 -11.20 29.80
CA ASN A 373 20.88 -12.29 30.18
C ASN A 373 21.59 -12.96 28.98
N LEU A 374 21.74 -12.23 27.87
CA LEU A 374 22.48 -12.65 26.67
C LEU A 374 23.79 -11.87 26.56
N PRO A 375 24.75 -12.34 25.74
CA PRO A 375 25.97 -11.56 25.49
C PRO A 375 25.65 -10.16 24.95
N PRO A 376 26.40 -9.13 25.37
CA PRO A 376 26.18 -7.76 24.92
C PRO A 376 26.16 -7.68 23.39
N PHE A 377 25.07 -7.13 22.84
CA PHE A 377 24.87 -6.94 21.40
C PHE A 377 24.89 -8.24 20.56
N LEU A 378 24.64 -9.39 21.21
CA LEU A 378 24.51 -10.72 20.60
C LEU A 378 25.74 -11.18 19.80
N VAL A 379 26.93 -10.79 20.24
CA VAL A 379 28.20 -11.17 19.60
C VAL A 379 29.22 -11.65 20.64
N GLU A 380 30.09 -12.57 20.22
CA GLU A 380 31.25 -12.99 21.02
C GLU A 380 32.38 -11.94 20.96
N GLY A 381 33.20 -11.87 22.01
CA GLY A 381 34.34 -10.94 22.05
C GLY A 381 33.93 -9.46 22.07
N SER A 382 32.88 -9.13 22.82
CA SER A 382 32.42 -7.76 23.03
C SER A 382 33.58 -6.85 23.48
N GLY A 383 33.67 -5.67 22.89
CA GLY A 383 34.81 -4.75 23.05
C GLY A 383 35.78 -4.76 21.87
N LEU A 384 35.91 -5.89 21.16
CA LEU A 384 36.50 -5.93 19.82
C LEU A 384 35.42 -5.93 18.73
N ASN A 385 34.32 -6.67 18.95
CA ASN A 385 33.14 -6.66 18.08
C ASN A 385 32.05 -5.78 18.69
N SER A 386 31.35 -5.03 17.83
CA SER A 386 30.18 -4.22 18.18
C SER A 386 28.85 -4.97 17.96
N GLY A 387 28.85 -6.05 17.19
CA GLY A 387 27.68 -6.91 16.99
C GLY A 387 26.48 -6.12 16.44
N LEU A 388 25.34 -6.21 17.12
CA LEU A 388 24.12 -5.50 16.75
C LEU A 388 23.96 -4.11 17.39
N MET A 389 24.99 -3.56 18.04
CA MET A 389 24.91 -2.25 18.70
C MET A 389 24.36 -1.15 17.78
N ILE A 390 24.95 -0.99 16.59
CA ILE A 390 24.51 0.04 15.64
C ILE A 390 23.23 -0.36 14.90
N ALA A 391 22.91 -1.66 14.80
CA ALA A 391 21.62 -2.09 14.27
C ALA A 391 20.46 -1.59 15.14
N GLN A 392 20.63 -1.59 16.47
CA GLN A 392 19.66 -1.02 17.40
C GLN A 392 19.55 0.52 17.27
N VAL A 393 20.66 1.23 17.01
CA VAL A 393 20.61 2.67 16.70
C VAL A 393 19.78 2.95 15.43
N VAL A 394 19.96 2.14 14.38
CA VAL A 394 19.14 2.24 13.15
C VAL A 394 17.67 2.00 13.47
N ALA A 395 17.34 0.97 14.25
CA ALA A 395 15.97 0.72 14.66
C ALA A 395 15.37 1.91 15.45
N ALA A 396 16.11 2.46 16.41
CA ALA A 396 15.67 3.62 17.18
C ALA A 396 15.40 4.85 16.28
N ALA A 397 16.27 5.11 15.30
CA ALA A 397 16.11 6.22 14.36
C ALA A 397 14.83 6.07 13.52
N LEU A 398 14.58 4.88 12.96
CA LEU A 398 13.40 4.60 12.14
C LEU A 398 12.10 4.65 12.96
N ALA A 399 12.11 4.10 14.17
CA ALA A 399 10.97 4.18 15.09
C ALA A 399 10.68 5.63 15.49
N SER A 400 11.71 6.46 15.65
CA SER A 400 11.54 7.89 15.92
C SER A 400 11.02 8.67 14.71
N GLU A 401 11.52 8.38 13.51
CA GLU A 401 11.07 9.03 12.27
C GLU A 401 9.59 8.77 12.01
N ASN A 402 9.12 7.55 12.27
CA ASN A 402 7.70 7.17 12.16
C ASN A 402 6.76 8.05 13.01
N LYS A 403 7.24 8.58 14.15
CA LYS A 403 6.46 9.51 14.98
C LYS A 403 6.19 10.82 14.26
N VAL A 404 7.15 11.32 13.47
CA VAL A 404 6.97 12.52 12.64
C VAL A 404 5.95 12.24 11.54
N PHE A 405 6.07 11.09 10.86
CA PHE A 405 5.12 10.70 9.82
C PHE A 405 3.72 10.32 10.33
N SER A 406 3.53 10.18 11.64
CA SER A 406 2.22 9.98 12.26
C SER A 406 1.40 11.26 12.39
N HIS A 407 1.97 12.45 12.16
CA HIS A 407 1.20 13.70 12.13
C HIS A 407 0.21 13.69 10.95
N PRO A 408 -1.11 13.81 11.16
CA PRO A 408 -2.09 13.59 10.10
C PRO A 408 -2.00 14.64 8.99
N ALA A 409 -1.92 14.22 7.74
CA ALA A 409 -2.03 15.12 6.58
C ALA A 409 -3.49 15.48 6.27
N SER A 410 -4.43 14.58 6.60
CA SER A 410 -5.87 14.70 6.33
C SER A 410 -6.60 15.80 7.10
N VAL A 411 -5.94 16.43 8.07
CA VAL A 411 -6.47 17.58 8.83
C VAL A 411 -5.96 18.92 8.29
N ASP A 412 -5.06 18.91 7.30
CA ASP A 412 -4.59 20.11 6.61
C ASP A 412 -5.39 20.35 5.32
N SER A 413 -5.55 21.63 4.97
CA SER A 413 -6.29 22.06 3.79
C SER A 413 -5.86 23.46 3.35
N ILE A 414 -5.49 23.61 2.07
CA ILE A 414 -5.12 24.90 1.49
C ILE A 414 -6.03 25.16 0.28
N PRO A 415 -6.84 26.24 0.30
CA PRO A 415 -7.70 26.59 -0.83
C PRO A 415 -6.92 26.83 -2.13
N THR A 416 -7.40 26.24 -3.22
CA THR A 416 -6.84 26.38 -4.57
C THR A 416 -7.86 26.93 -5.56
N SER A 417 -7.41 27.23 -6.78
CA SER A 417 -8.31 27.59 -7.89
C SER A 417 -9.23 28.79 -7.59
N ALA A 418 -8.67 29.83 -6.95
CA ALA A 418 -9.37 31.03 -6.50
C ALA A 418 -10.56 30.72 -5.55
N ASN A 419 -10.33 29.86 -4.55
CA ASN A 419 -11.31 29.40 -3.56
C ASN A 419 -12.49 28.62 -4.15
N LYS A 420 -12.37 28.11 -5.39
CA LYS A 420 -13.37 27.16 -5.90
C LYS A 420 -13.15 25.75 -5.35
N GLU A 421 -11.89 25.42 -5.05
CA GLU A 421 -11.46 24.22 -4.34
C GLU A 421 -11.01 24.68 -2.95
N ASP A 422 -11.97 25.01 -2.10
CA ASP A 422 -11.75 25.61 -0.78
C ASP A 422 -11.47 24.60 0.34
N HIS A 423 -11.71 23.31 0.07
CA HIS A 423 -11.35 22.20 0.94
C HIS A 423 -10.78 21.04 0.12
N VAL A 424 -9.68 20.48 0.63
CA VAL A 424 -8.88 19.41 0.01
C VAL A 424 -8.50 18.35 1.04
N SER A 425 -8.18 17.13 0.61
CA SER A 425 -7.93 16.00 1.52
C SER A 425 -6.47 15.76 1.88
N MET A 426 -5.53 16.31 1.11
CA MET A 426 -4.10 15.99 1.17
C MET A 426 -3.81 14.47 1.05
N GLY A 427 -4.69 13.71 0.39
CA GLY A 427 -4.65 12.25 0.39
C GLY A 427 -3.38 11.63 -0.18
N VAL A 428 -2.73 12.25 -1.17
CA VAL A 428 -1.45 11.73 -1.71
C VAL A 428 -0.33 11.90 -0.69
N THR A 429 -0.32 12.99 0.07
CA THR A 429 0.62 13.18 1.19
C THR A 429 0.40 12.12 2.27
N ALA A 430 -0.85 11.86 2.67
CA ALA A 430 -1.18 10.80 3.62
C ALA A 430 -0.70 9.42 3.10
N ALA A 431 -0.92 9.12 1.81
CA ALA A 431 -0.51 7.86 1.20
C ALA A 431 1.01 7.67 1.16
N LEU A 432 1.76 8.71 0.79
CA LEU A 432 3.23 8.68 0.78
C LEU A 432 3.79 8.50 2.18
N LYS A 433 3.25 9.23 3.19
CA LYS A 433 3.64 9.07 4.60
C LYS A 433 3.41 7.65 5.09
N ALA A 434 2.21 7.10 4.88
CA ALA A 434 1.88 5.73 5.28
C ALA A 434 2.82 4.71 4.63
N ARG A 435 3.14 4.90 3.34
CA ARG A 435 4.10 4.05 2.65
C ARG A 435 5.50 4.12 3.25
N THR A 436 6.02 5.31 3.57
CA THR A 436 7.33 5.45 4.23
C THR A 436 7.34 4.76 5.59
N VAL A 437 6.30 4.94 6.40
CA VAL A 437 6.17 4.24 7.69
C VAL A 437 6.16 2.73 7.51
N PHE A 438 5.49 2.22 6.46
CA PHE A 438 5.51 0.80 6.15
C PHE A 438 6.91 0.30 5.78
N GLU A 439 7.64 1.01 4.91
CA GLU A 439 9.02 0.67 4.56
C GLU A 439 9.93 0.67 5.81
N ASN A 440 9.75 1.62 6.72
CA ASN A 440 10.45 1.67 8.01
C ASN A 440 10.08 0.49 8.92
N LEU A 441 8.79 0.13 9.01
CA LEU A 441 8.32 -1.04 9.75
C LEU A 441 9.00 -2.32 9.23
N GLN A 442 9.16 -2.46 7.91
CA GLN A 442 9.84 -3.60 7.31
C GLN A 442 11.30 -3.72 7.80
N HIS A 443 12.00 -2.59 7.89
CA HIS A 443 13.36 -2.54 8.42
C HIS A 443 13.42 -2.87 9.92
N LEU A 444 12.53 -2.28 10.73
CA LEU A 444 12.43 -2.55 12.17
C LEU A 444 12.24 -4.04 12.46
N VAL A 445 11.23 -4.65 11.83
CA VAL A 445 10.93 -6.08 12.01
C VAL A 445 12.05 -6.97 11.44
N SER A 446 12.74 -6.57 10.37
CA SER A 446 13.89 -7.34 9.85
C SER A 446 15.08 -7.34 10.82
N ILE A 447 15.34 -6.21 11.49
CA ILE A 447 16.37 -6.10 12.52
C ILE A 447 15.99 -6.97 13.73
N GLU A 448 14.73 -6.90 14.17
CA GLU A 448 14.23 -7.72 15.28
C GLU A 448 14.35 -9.23 14.96
N LEU A 449 13.96 -9.65 13.75
CA LEU A 449 14.12 -11.03 13.29
C LEU A 449 15.57 -11.50 13.32
N LEU A 450 16.52 -10.66 12.90
CA LEU A 450 17.93 -10.98 12.98
C LEU A 450 18.38 -11.15 14.43
N ALA A 451 18.06 -10.18 15.29
CA ALA A 451 18.42 -10.19 16.69
C ALA A 451 17.87 -11.44 17.40
N GLY A 452 16.58 -11.71 17.28
CA GLY A 452 16.00 -12.87 17.92
C GLY A 452 16.51 -14.20 17.36
N ARG A 453 16.79 -14.29 16.05
CA ARG A 453 17.42 -15.48 15.46
C ARG A 453 18.81 -15.73 16.03
N LEU A 454 19.61 -14.68 16.23
CA LEU A 454 20.93 -14.79 16.87
C LEU A 454 20.78 -15.19 18.34
N ALA A 455 19.86 -14.55 19.07
CA ALA A 455 19.60 -14.82 20.48
C ALA A 455 19.19 -16.28 20.74
N LEU A 456 18.36 -16.88 19.88
CA LEU A 456 17.94 -18.27 20.01
C LEU A 456 19.12 -19.27 20.02
N ASP A 457 20.24 -18.96 19.36
CA ASP A 457 21.39 -19.87 19.37
C ASP A 457 22.03 -20.02 20.75
N TYR A 458 21.88 -19.04 21.64
CA TYR A 458 22.41 -19.08 23.01
C TYR A 458 21.58 -19.96 23.97
N HIS A 459 20.40 -20.42 23.55
CA HIS A 459 19.58 -21.34 24.35
C HIS A 459 19.82 -22.81 24.02
N LYS A 460 20.67 -23.13 23.04
CA LYS A 460 20.96 -24.51 22.65
C LYS A 460 21.50 -25.33 23.84
N PRO A 461 21.10 -26.61 23.98
CA PRO A 461 20.35 -27.42 23.00
C PRO A 461 18.82 -27.27 23.07
N LEU A 462 18.27 -26.37 23.89
CA LEU A 462 16.83 -26.12 23.94
C LEU A 462 16.34 -25.60 22.58
N LYS A 463 15.10 -25.93 22.24
CA LYS A 463 14.44 -25.52 21.02
C LYS A 463 13.22 -24.66 21.33
N GLY A 464 12.99 -23.66 20.50
CA GLY A 464 11.77 -22.88 20.51
C GLY A 464 10.56 -23.68 20.03
N GLY A 465 9.41 -23.01 20.01
CA GLY A 465 8.19 -23.53 19.44
C GLY A 465 8.39 -23.94 17.99
N LYS A 466 7.67 -24.97 17.53
CA LYS A 466 7.89 -25.59 16.21
C LYS A 466 7.86 -24.56 15.07
N LYS A 467 7.00 -23.54 15.17
CA LYS A 467 6.82 -22.51 14.15
C LYS A 467 7.88 -21.42 14.22
N VAL A 468 8.31 -21.05 15.43
CA VAL A 468 9.45 -20.16 15.62
C VAL A 468 10.72 -20.77 15.03
N GLU A 469 10.99 -22.06 15.29
CA GLU A 469 12.14 -22.76 14.71
C GLU A 469 12.09 -22.81 13.18
N GLN A 470 10.91 -22.98 12.58
CA GLN A 470 10.76 -22.94 11.11
C GLN A 470 11.15 -21.56 10.52
N ILE A 471 10.79 -20.46 11.21
CA ILE A 471 11.22 -19.11 10.82
C ILE A 471 12.73 -18.96 11.01
N ALA A 472 13.26 -19.36 12.17
CA ALA A 472 14.68 -19.29 12.46
C ALA A 472 15.52 -20.10 11.46
N ASP A 473 15.06 -21.30 11.07
CA ASP A 473 15.66 -22.14 10.03
C ASP A 473 15.68 -21.45 8.66
N ALA A 474 14.57 -20.81 8.27
CA ALA A 474 14.48 -20.07 7.02
C ALA A 474 15.46 -18.87 7.01
N LEU A 475 15.55 -18.14 8.12
CA LEU A 475 16.51 -17.04 8.29
C LEU A 475 17.96 -17.53 8.27
N ARG A 476 18.29 -18.65 8.92
CA ARG A 476 19.64 -19.26 8.92
C ARG A 476 20.14 -19.61 7.53
N LYS A 477 19.24 -19.96 6.60
CA LYS A 477 19.59 -20.22 5.19
C LYS A 477 19.97 -18.94 4.42
N GLN A 478 19.49 -17.78 4.85
CA GLN A 478 19.74 -16.50 4.18
C GLN A 478 20.87 -15.69 4.84
N VAL A 479 20.99 -15.79 6.15
CA VAL A 479 21.88 -14.94 6.95
C VAL A 479 22.80 -15.80 7.81
N LYS A 480 24.11 -15.51 7.74
CA LYS A 480 25.15 -16.24 8.48
C LYS A 480 25.13 -15.87 9.97
N PRO A 481 25.56 -16.77 10.88
CA PRO A 481 25.81 -16.42 12.27
C PRO A 481 26.75 -15.21 12.41
N LEU A 482 26.56 -14.41 13.45
CA LEU A 482 27.36 -13.23 13.73
C LEU A 482 28.42 -13.56 14.81
N LYS A 483 29.54 -14.14 14.39
CA LYS A 483 30.68 -14.44 15.29
C LYS A 483 31.69 -13.29 15.41
N ARG A 484 31.72 -12.43 14.38
CA ARG A 484 32.56 -11.25 14.26
C ARG A 484 31.83 -10.20 13.45
N ASP A 485 32.23 -8.94 13.59
CA ASP A 485 31.61 -7.84 12.86
C ASP A 485 31.67 -8.04 11.35
N ARG A 486 30.57 -7.65 10.68
CA ARG A 486 30.42 -7.63 9.22
C ARG A 486 29.37 -6.60 8.83
N VAL A 487 29.31 -6.28 7.54
CA VAL A 487 28.30 -5.38 6.99
C VAL A 487 26.91 -6.02 7.13
N LEU A 488 26.05 -5.41 7.96
CA LEU A 488 24.70 -5.92 8.27
C LEU A 488 23.63 -5.45 7.27
N HIS A 489 23.90 -4.40 6.49
CA HIS A 489 22.94 -3.86 5.51
C HIS A 489 22.41 -4.94 4.55
N GLU A 490 23.29 -5.81 4.06
CA GLU A 490 22.91 -6.92 3.18
C GLU A 490 22.04 -7.98 3.88
N ASP A 491 22.22 -8.17 5.20
CA ASP A 491 21.42 -9.14 5.94
C ASP A 491 19.99 -8.65 6.09
N PHE A 492 19.80 -7.36 6.41
CA PHE A 492 18.47 -6.75 6.49
C PHE A 492 17.74 -6.84 5.15
N ALA A 493 18.44 -6.55 4.05
CA ALA A 493 17.90 -6.69 2.70
C ALA A 493 17.47 -8.13 2.40
N LYS A 494 18.33 -9.13 2.68
CA LYS A 494 18.02 -10.56 2.47
C LYS A 494 16.82 -11.03 3.31
N ILE A 495 16.68 -10.56 4.54
CA ILE A 495 15.53 -10.88 5.40
C ILE A 495 14.24 -10.30 4.82
N ARG A 496 14.26 -9.02 4.45
CA ARG A 496 13.10 -8.36 3.84
C ARG A 496 12.70 -9.04 2.53
N ASP A 497 13.66 -9.42 1.69
CA ASP A 497 13.41 -10.10 0.42
C ASP A 497 12.84 -11.52 0.65
N LEU A 498 13.34 -12.24 1.66
CA LEU A 498 12.78 -13.53 2.09
C LEU A 498 11.29 -13.38 2.46
N VAL A 499 10.95 -12.38 3.27
CA VAL A 499 9.57 -12.10 3.67
C VAL A 499 8.71 -11.73 2.45
N ASN A 500 9.16 -10.76 1.65
CA ASN A 500 8.39 -10.25 0.51
C ASN A 500 8.22 -11.27 -0.61
N SER A 501 9.13 -12.25 -0.73
CA SER A 501 8.99 -13.35 -1.68
C SER A 501 7.86 -14.33 -1.34
N GLY A 502 7.27 -14.23 -0.14
CA GLY A 502 6.28 -15.17 0.36
C GLY A 502 6.87 -16.51 0.84
N ALA A 503 8.20 -16.62 0.97
CA ALA A 503 8.85 -17.85 1.44
C ALA A 503 8.40 -18.28 2.84
N LEU A 504 7.91 -17.34 3.66
CA LEU A 504 7.36 -17.61 4.99
C LEU A 504 5.83 -17.80 4.99
N ASP A 505 5.14 -17.65 3.85
CA ASP A 505 3.66 -17.64 3.81
C ASP A 505 3.07 -18.97 4.32
N SER A 506 3.73 -20.11 4.08
CA SER A 506 3.28 -21.42 4.61
C SER A 506 3.39 -21.53 6.13
N VAL A 507 4.37 -20.86 6.74
CA VAL A 507 4.53 -20.80 8.20
C VAL A 507 3.54 -19.79 8.79
N LEU A 508 3.32 -18.67 8.11
CA LEU A 508 2.40 -17.61 8.55
C LEU A 508 0.92 -17.96 8.32
N ALA A 509 0.60 -18.94 7.46
CA ALA A 509 -0.77 -19.34 7.14
C ALA A 509 -1.58 -19.87 8.34
N ILE A 510 -0.90 -20.31 9.41
CA ILE A 510 -1.57 -20.74 10.66
C ILE A 510 -2.06 -19.55 11.50
N LEU A 511 -1.57 -18.35 11.21
CA LEU A 511 -1.94 -17.11 11.88
C LEU A 511 -3.13 -16.49 11.16
N GLU A 512 -4.09 -16.01 11.95
CA GLU A 512 -5.32 -15.38 11.44
C GLU A 512 -5.02 -14.00 10.84
#